data_AF-A0A923HGX8-F1
#
_entry.id   AF-A0A923HGX8-F1
#
_cell.length_a   1.000
_cell.length_b   1.000
_cell.length_c   1.000
_cell.angle_alpha   90.00
_cell.angle_beta   90.00
_cell.angle_gamma   90.00
#
_symmetry.space_group_name_H-M   'P 1'
#
loop_
_entity.id
_entity.type
_entity.pdbx_description
1 polymer ?
#
loop_
_entity_poly.entity_id
_entity_poly.type
_entity_poly.pdbx_seq_one_letter_code
_entity_poly.pdbx_strand_id
1 'polypeptide(L)'
;MDKSNHLKNLFADSSLWVSANIIGIFVYLNAREYSWPTATDEGLIATGNDAIFFGLTELPVLALFFVVNTTWLLRIFMRRNMPMFLVWIVIAIAWATPLAIEFHARTHAVAV
;
A
#
# COMPACT_ATOMS: atom_id res chain seq x y z
N MET A 1 -3.25 36.39 -3.75
CA MET A 1 -3.82 35.02 -3.84
C MET A 1 -4.15 34.55 -2.43
N ASP A 2 -5.41 34.27 -2.14
CA ASP A 2 -5.93 34.01 -0.79
C ASP A 2 -5.44 32.64 -0.25
N LYS A 3 -4.76 32.65 0.91
CA LYS A 3 -4.26 31.44 1.59
C LYS A 3 -5.38 30.47 1.94
N SER A 4 -6.61 30.97 2.19
CA SER A 4 -7.78 30.16 2.53
C SER A 4 -8.17 29.21 1.39
N ASN A 5 -8.22 29.73 0.17
CA ASN A 5 -8.58 28.95 -1.02
C ASN A 5 -7.50 27.92 -1.38
N HIS A 6 -6.22 28.24 -1.14
CA HIS A 6 -5.13 27.29 -1.38
C HIS A 6 -5.20 26.07 -0.46
N LEU A 7 -5.52 26.27 0.83
CA LEU A 7 -5.65 25.18 1.79
C LEU A 7 -6.85 24.28 1.46
N LYS A 8 -8.01 24.86 1.12
CA LYS A 8 -9.21 24.08 0.75
C LYS A 8 -8.97 23.16 -0.44
N ASN A 9 -8.32 23.66 -1.49
CA ASN A 9 -7.97 22.84 -2.66
C ASN A 9 -7.01 21.71 -2.31
N LEU A 10 -6.05 21.95 -1.41
CA LEU A 10 -5.14 20.89 -0.95
C LEU A 10 -5.82 19.78 -0.18
N PHE A 11 -6.81 20.11 0.66
CA PHE A 11 -7.60 19.13 1.37
C PHE A 11 -8.52 18.35 0.43
N ALA A 12 -9.16 19.02 -0.53
CA ALA A 12 -9.98 18.37 -1.55
C ALA A 12 -9.16 17.40 -2.40
N ASP A 13 -8.03 17.85 -2.95
CA ASP A 13 -7.09 17.02 -3.70
C ASP A 13 -6.63 15.84 -2.85
N SER A 14 -6.24 16.09 -1.60
CA SER A 14 -5.79 15.03 -0.71
C SER A 14 -6.87 14.01 -0.39
N SER A 15 -8.14 14.42 -0.23
CA SER A 15 -9.23 13.47 0.03
C SER A 15 -9.40 12.47 -1.11
N LEU A 16 -9.23 12.93 -2.36
CA LEU A 16 -9.30 12.06 -3.54
C LEU A 16 -8.15 11.03 -3.51
N TRP A 17 -6.95 11.46 -3.14
CA TRP A 17 -5.79 10.57 -3.00
C TRP A 17 -5.90 9.61 -1.81
N VAL A 18 -6.53 10.04 -0.71
CA VAL A 18 -6.82 9.17 0.44
C VAL A 18 -7.81 8.09 0.02
N SER A 19 -8.91 8.46 -0.65
CA SER A 19 -9.89 7.51 -1.18
C SER A 19 -9.26 6.54 -2.18
N ALA A 20 -8.40 7.02 -3.08
CA ALA A 20 -7.65 6.17 -4.01
C ALA A 20 -6.74 5.17 -3.27
N ASN A 21 -6.09 5.57 -2.18
CA ASN A 21 -5.30 4.68 -1.34
C ASN A 21 -6.15 3.60 -0.67
N ILE A 22 -7.31 3.95 -0.12
CA ILE A 22 -8.23 2.99 0.49
C ILE A 22 -8.68 1.95 -0.55
N ILE A 23 -9.09 2.42 -1.73
CA ILE A 23 -9.48 1.53 -2.84
C ILE A 23 -8.29 0.65 -3.25
N GLY A 24 -7.10 1.22 -3.39
CA GLY A 24 -5.88 0.49 -3.74
C GLY A 24 -5.54 -0.61 -2.74
N ILE A 25 -5.63 -0.32 -1.44
CA ILE A 25 -5.44 -1.32 -0.38
C ILE A 25 -6.50 -2.42 -0.50
N PHE A 26 -7.76 -2.07 -0.73
CA PHE A 26 -8.83 -3.07 -0.86
C PHE A 26 -8.62 -3.96 -2.08
N VAL A 27 -8.25 -3.39 -3.23
CA VAL A 27 -7.92 -4.13 -4.45
C VAL A 27 -6.72 -5.04 -4.22
N TYR A 28 -5.67 -4.54 -3.56
CA TYR A 28 -4.49 -5.32 -3.21
C TYR A 28 -4.84 -6.51 -2.30
N LEU A 29 -5.62 -6.28 -1.24
CA LEU A 29 -6.05 -7.33 -0.31
C LEU A 29 -6.94 -8.37 -1.00
N ASN A 30 -7.83 -7.96 -1.91
CA ASN A 30 -8.64 -8.90 -2.70
C ASN A 30 -7.76 -9.70 -3.66
N ALA A 31 -6.84 -9.07 -4.39
CA ALA A 31 -5.94 -9.77 -5.31
C ALA A 31 -5.10 -10.81 -4.56
N ARG A 32 -4.66 -10.48 -3.35
CA ARG A 32 -3.91 -11.36 -2.46
C ARG A 32 -4.69 -12.61 -2.03
N GLU A 33 -6.00 -12.51 -1.86
CA GLU A 33 -6.86 -13.66 -1.52
C GLU A 33 -6.88 -14.71 -2.65
N TYR A 34 -6.72 -14.27 -3.91
CA TYR A 34 -6.71 -15.16 -5.07
C TYR A 34 -5.32 -15.66 -5.48
N SER A 35 -4.27 -14.94 -5.12
CA SER A 35 -2.90 -15.25 -5.56
C SER A 35 -2.13 -16.15 -4.61
N TRP A 36 -2.56 -16.31 -3.35
CA TRP A 36 -1.81 -17.04 -2.34
C TRP A 36 -2.58 -18.22 -1.76
N PRO A 37 -1.97 -19.41 -1.61
CA PRO A 37 -2.58 -20.51 -0.89
C PRO A 37 -2.90 -20.09 0.54
N THR A 38 -4.16 -20.23 0.96
CA THR A 38 -4.55 -20.09 2.37
C THR A 38 -3.86 -21.18 3.19
N ALA A 39 -3.53 -20.92 4.46
CA ALA A 39 -2.83 -21.87 5.34
C ALA A 39 -3.52 -23.25 5.46
N THR A 40 -4.75 -23.39 5.01
CA THR A 40 -5.43 -24.69 4.84
C THR A 40 -4.80 -25.60 3.78
N ASP A 41 -3.97 -25.07 2.88
CA ASP A 41 -3.23 -25.78 1.84
C ASP A 41 -1.78 -26.08 2.28
N GLU A 42 -1.57 -26.39 3.55
CA GLU A 42 -0.29 -26.70 4.23
C GLU A 42 0.54 -27.87 3.60
N GLY A 43 0.12 -28.42 2.45
CA GLY A 43 0.84 -29.43 1.67
C GLY A 43 1.05 -29.09 0.19
N LEU A 44 0.56 -27.95 -0.31
CA LEU A 44 0.82 -27.54 -1.69
C LEU A 44 2.17 -26.82 -1.79
N ILE A 45 3.11 -27.45 -2.48
CA ILE A 45 4.38 -26.85 -2.88
C ILE A 45 4.06 -25.54 -3.61
N ALA A 46 4.52 -24.40 -3.08
CA ALA A 46 4.44 -23.11 -3.77
C ALA A 46 4.93 -23.31 -5.20
N THR A 47 4.03 -23.18 -6.17
CA THR A 47 4.40 -23.43 -7.56
C THR A 47 5.06 -22.17 -8.10
N GLY A 48 5.99 -22.30 -9.05
CA GLY A 48 6.61 -21.13 -9.69
C GLY A 48 5.60 -20.16 -10.34
N ASN A 49 4.34 -20.61 -10.53
CA ASN A 49 3.23 -19.80 -11.01
C ASN A 49 2.79 -18.72 -9.99
N ASP A 50 2.96 -18.97 -8.69
CA ASP A 50 2.53 -18.06 -7.61
C ASP A 50 3.40 -16.80 -7.56
N ALA A 51 4.70 -16.96 -7.79
CA ALA A 51 5.64 -15.84 -7.88
C ALA A 51 5.42 -14.98 -9.15
N ILE A 52 5.04 -15.61 -10.26
CA ILE A 52 4.71 -14.91 -11.51
C ILE A 52 3.40 -14.14 -11.35
N PHE A 53 2.38 -14.75 -10.72
CA PHE A 53 1.12 -14.07 -10.43
C PHE A 53 1.34 -12.86 -9.54
N PHE A 54 2.04 -13.01 -8.41
CA PHE A 54 2.43 -11.90 -7.55
C PHE A 54 3.18 -10.79 -8.31
N GLY A 55 4.13 -11.18 -9.17
CA GLY A 55 4.90 -10.27 -10.01
C GLY A 55 4.06 -9.44 -11.00
N LEU A 56 2.98 -10.02 -11.51
CA LEU A 56 2.14 -9.40 -12.55
C LEU A 56 0.92 -8.67 -11.99
N THR A 57 0.41 -9.05 -10.82
CA THR A 57 -0.81 -8.46 -10.24
C THR A 57 -0.52 -7.53 -9.07
N GLU A 58 0.23 -8.00 -8.08
CA GLU A 58 0.44 -7.30 -6.82
C GLU A 58 1.59 -6.30 -6.90
N LEU A 59 2.72 -6.70 -7.48
CA LEU A 59 3.91 -5.86 -7.59
C LEU A 59 3.67 -4.54 -8.35
N PRO A 60 2.94 -4.52 -9.48
CA PRO A 60 2.64 -3.26 -10.19
C PRO A 60 1.77 -2.31 -9.36
N VAL A 61 0.79 -2.85 -8.62
CA VAL A 61 -0.07 -2.06 -7.74
C VAL A 61 0.76 -1.46 -6.60
N LEU A 62 1.58 -2.29 -5.94
CA LEU A 62 2.49 -1.82 -4.89
C LEU A 62 3.47 -0.76 -5.40
N ALA A 63 4.10 -0.98 -6.55
CA ALA A 63 5.03 -0.04 -7.14
C ALA A 63 4.36 1.30 -7.48
N LEU A 64 3.16 1.27 -8.07
CA LEU A 64 2.40 2.46 -8.39
C LEU A 64 2.06 3.26 -7.13
N PHE A 65 1.48 2.62 -6.13
CA PHE A 65 1.10 3.29 -4.88
C PHE A 65 2.31 3.74 -4.07
N PHE A 66 3.42 3.01 -4.10
CA PHE A 66 4.67 3.44 -3.48
C PHE A 66 5.17 4.75 -4.09
N VAL A 67 5.29 4.83 -5.43
CA VAL A 67 5.75 6.04 -6.12
C VAL A 67 4.82 7.22 -5.85
N VAL A 68 3.51 7.01 -5.93
CA VAL A 68 2.51 8.06 -5.66
C VAL A 68 2.60 8.55 -4.21
N ASN A 69 2.66 7.63 -3.25
CA ASN A 69 2.71 7.96 -1.83
C ASN A 69 4.00 8.67 -1.45
N THR A 70 5.16 8.20 -1.93
CA THR A 70 6.45 8.85 -1.68
C THR A 70 6.49 10.26 -2.28
N THR A 71 5.97 10.44 -3.50
CA THR A 71 5.92 11.76 -4.15
C THR A 71 5.06 12.74 -3.37
N TRP A 72 3.88 12.30 -2.90
CA TRP A 72 2.99 13.12 -2.10
C TRP A 72 3.54 13.46 -0.72
N LEU A 73 4.12 12.46 -0.04
CA LEU A 73 4.76 12.64 1.26
C LEU A 73 5.89 13.68 1.16
N LEU A 74 6.74 13.58 0.14
CA LEU A 74 7.82 14.55 -0.11
C LEU A 74 7.26 15.96 -0.33
N ARG A 75 6.22 16.08 -1.16
CA ARG A 75 5.56 17.38 -1.43
C ARG A 75 4.99 18.01 -0.17
N ILE A 76 4.40 17.22 0.72
CA ILE A 76 3.82 17.68 1.99
C ILE A 76 4.92 18.06 2.97
N PHE A 77 5.99 17.26 3.04
CA PHE A 77 7.17 17.55 3.86
C PHE A 77 7.81 18.89 3.46
N MET A 78 8.00 19.14 2.16
CA MET A 78 8.52 20.42 1.66
C MET A 78 7.63 21.61 2.03
N ARG A 79 6.32 21.40 2.19
CA ARG A 79 5.34 22.42 2.60
C ARG A 79 5.20 22.57 4.11
N ARG A 80 5.91 21.78 4.91
CA ARG A 80 5.89 21.79 6.39
C ARG A 80 4.49 21.66 6.99
N ASN A 81 3.59 20.97 6.31
CA ASN A 81 2.22 20.74 6.80
C ASN A 81 2.17 19.45 7.63
N MET A 82 2.50 19.58 8.93
CA MET A 82 2.63 18.44 9.85
C MET A 82 1.34 17.61 10.02
N PRO A 83 0.14 18.21 10.17
CA PRO A 83 -1.09 17.42 10.24
C PRO A 83 -1.30 16.54 9.01
N MET A 84 -1.07 17.09 7.82
CA MET A 84 -1.18 16.33 6.58
C MET A 84 -0.10 15.25 6.49
N PHE A 85 1.12 15.54 6.93
CA PHE A 85 2.22 14.58 6.95
C PHE A 85 1.89 13.35 7.80
N LEU A 86 1.27 13.54 8.98
CA LEU A 86 0.82 12.43 9.84
C LEU A 86 -0.21 11.54 9.15
N VAL A 87 -1.18 12.12 8.41
CA VAL A 87 -2.16 11.34 7.63
C VAL A 87 -1.46 10.44 6.62
N TRP A 88 -0.45 10.96 5.92
CA TRP A 88 0.30 10.18 4.93
C TRP A 88 1.23 9.15 5.55
N ILE A 89 1.76 9.38 6.76
CA ILE A 89 2.44 8.34 7.54
C ILE A 89 1.49 7.18 7.85
N VAL A 90 0.26 7.46 8.29
CA VAL A 90 -0.74 6.42 8.57
C VAL A 90 -1.03 5.59 7.32
N ILE A 91 -1.18 6.24 6.17
CA ILE A 91 -1.37 5.56 4.88
C ILE A 91 -0.16 4.67 4.53
N ALA A 92 1.06 5.17 4.73
CA ALA A 92 2.26 4.39 4.48
C ALA A 92 2.35 3.15 5.40
N ILE A 93 1.98 3.29 6.67
CA ILE A 93 1.90 2.17 7.62
C ILE A 93 0.82 1.16 7.18
N ALA A 94 -0.33 1.64 6.69
CA ALA A 94 -1.40 0.79 6.19
C ALA A 94 -0.94 -0.05 4.97
N TRP A 95 -0.12 0.50 4.08
CA TRP A 95 0.51 -0.26 2.99
C TRP A 95 1.63 -1.21 3.46
N ALA A 96 2.36 -0.85 4.51
CA ALA A 96 3.45 -1.68 5.05
C ALA A 96 2.94 -2.90 5.84
N THR A 97 1.77 -2.80 6.48
CA THR A 97 1.24 -3.84 7.37
C THR A 97 1.03 -5.19 6.66
N PRO A 98 0.36 -5.26 5.50
CA PRO A 98 0.18 -6.52 4.77
C PRO A 98 1.51 -7.16 4.37
N LEU A 99 2.47 -6.35 3.89
CA LEU A 99 3.81 -6.80 3.50
C LEU A 99 4.60 -7.35 4.68
N ALA A 100 4.51 -6.70 5.85
CA ALA A 100 5.18 -7.15 7.07
C ALA A 100 4.59 -8.48 7.58
N ILE A 101 3.26 -8.62 7.56
CA ILE A 101 2.58 -9.88 7.91
C ILE A 101 3.06 -11.01 7.00
N GLU A 102 3.16 -10.74 5.70
CA GLU A 102 3.61 -11.72 4.72
C GLU A 102 5.08 -12.10 4.90
N PHE A 103 5.96 -11.10 5.08
CA PHE A 103 7.37 -11.35 5.33
C PHE A 103 7.58 -12.19 6.58
N HIS A 104 6.85 -11.87 7.66
CA HIS A 104 6.89 -12.64 8.90
C HIS A 104 6.45 -14.09 8.68
N ALA A 105 5.31 -14.32 8.02
CA ALA A 105 4.82 -15.66 7.71
C ALA A 105 5.86 -16.47 6.90
N ARG A 106 6.50 -15.85 5.90
CA ARG A 106 7.55 -16.50 5.09
C ARG A 106 8.78 -16.90 5.92
N THR A 107 9.25 -16.03 6.80
CA THR A 107 10.43 -16.33 7.63
C THR A 107 10.20 -17.49 8.60
N HIS A 108 8.97 -17.68 9.09
CA HIS A 108 8.64 -18.77 9.99
C HIS A 108 8.31 -20.09 9.26
N ALA A 109 7.74 -20.03 8.06
CA ALA A 109 7.49 -21.22 7.24
C ALA A 109 8.78 -21.88 6.69
N VAL A 110 9.85 -21.11 6.50
CA VAL A 110 11.15 -21.62 6.01
C VAL A 110 12.03 -22.19 7.14
N ALA A 111 11.66 -21.95 8.41
CA ALA A 111 12.43 -22.37 9.58
C ALA A 111 12.02 -23.74 10.15
N VAL A 112 11.02 -24.41 9.54
CA VAL A 112 10.52 -25.74 9.88
C VAL A 112 10.90 -26.71 8.77
#